data_AF-A0A5N8VTG9-F1
#
_entry.id   AF-A0A5N8VTG9-F1
#
_cell.length_a   1.000
_cell.length_b   1.000
_cell.length_c   1.000
_cell.angle_alpha   90.00
_cell.angle_beta   90.00
_cell.angle_gamma   90.00
#
_symmetry.space_group_name_H-M   'P 1'
#
loop_
_entity.id
_entity.type
_entity.pdbx_description
1 polymer ?
#
loop_
_entity_poly.entity_id
_entity_poly.type
_entity_poly.pdbx_seq_one_letter_code
_entity_poly.pdbx_strand_id
1 'polypeptide(L)'
;MLSCRLLGHRFRFLSDGDTMRWHCVRGCGAGGSKRYPTAEDADRYARALDREDREDLGRRAPLVGLFPLRLMRALRMRRERKREQKSEAGAGAERRSH
;
A
#
# COMPACT_ATOMS: atom_id res chain seq x y z
N MET A 1 6.77 0.47 -15.47
CA MET A 1 5.37 -0.01 -15.50
C MET A 1 4.98 -0.80 -14.25
N LEU A 2 5.72 -1.83 -13.82
CA LEU A 2 5.45 -2.58 -12.58
C LEU A 2 5.44 -1.70 -11.32
N SER A 3 6.36 -0.74 -11.22
CA SER A 3 6.45 0.18 -10.07
C SER A 3 5.18 1.00 -9.87
N CYS A 4 4.48 1.39 -10.95
CA CYS A 4 3.20 2.10 -10.83
C CYS A 4 2.05 1.17 -10.43
N ARG A 5 2.14 -0.12 -10.75
CA ARG A 5 1.13 -1.13 -10.36
C ARG A 5 1.29 -1.57 -8.91
N LEU A 6 2.53 -1.63 -8.42
CA LEU A 6 2.87 -2.03 -7.05
C LEU A 6 2.71 -0.90 -6.03
N LEU A 7 3.05 0.33 -6.43
CA LEU A 7 3.15 1.47 -5.52
C LEU A 7 2.23 2.64 -5.92
N GLY A 8 1.34 2.46 -6.91
CA GLY A 8 0.48 3.52 -7.48
C GLY A 8 1.15 4.41 -8.53
N HIS A 9 0.39 5.16 -9.32
CA HIS A 9 0.95 6.22 -10.14
C HIS A 9 1.37 7.40 -9.26
N ARG A 10 2.54 7.97 -9.50
CA ARG A 10 2.98 9.22 -8.84
C ARG A 10 2.93 10.34 -9.85
N PHE A 11 1.91 11.19 -9.78
CA PHE A 11 1.74 12.30 -10.69
C PHE A 11 2.44 13.54 -10.12
N ARG A 12 3.12 14.29 -10.98
CA ARG A 12 3.65 15.61 -10.65
C ARG A 12 2.93 16.63 -11.50
N PHE A 13 2.36 17.64 -10.85
CA PHE A 13 1.58 18.70 -11.48
C PHE A 13 2.46 19.95 -11.65
N LEU A 14 2.39 20.57 -12.82
CA LEU A 14 3.14 21.75 -13.21
C LEU A 14 2.20 22.69 -13.97
N SER A 15 2.36 23.99 -13.75
CA SER A 15 1.68 25.04 -14.52
C SER A 15 2.62 25.54 -15.62
N ASP A 16 2.07 25.69 -16.82
CA ASP A 16 2.73 26.19 -18.02
C ASP A 16 1.80 27.24 -18.65
N GLY A 17 1.93 28.49 -18.18
CA GLY A 17 0.99 29.56 -18.53
C GLY A 17 -0.45 29.18 -18.16
N ASP A 18 -1.35 29.24 -19.13
CA ASP A 18 -2.77 28.85 -19.00
C ASP A 18 -3.00 27.33 -18.91
N THR A 19 -1.97 26.50 -19.07
CA THR A 19 -2.11 25.05 -19.16
C THR A 19 -1.45 24.37 -17.96
N MET A 20 -2.22 23.57 -17.24
CA MET A 20 -1.70 22.65 -16.24
C MET A 20 -1.31 21.34 -16.91
N ARG A 21 -0.10 20.85 -16.67
CA ARG A 21 0.40 19.56 -17.15
C ARG A 21 0.70 18.66 -15.97
N TRP A 22 0.46 17.37 -16.12
CA TRP A 22 0.86 16.37 -15.14
C TRP A 22 1.47 15.16 -15.80
N HIS A 23 2.48 14.59 -15.15
CA HIS A 23 3.16 13.40 -15.66
C HIS A 23 3.55 12.49 -14.52
N CYS A 24 3.62 11.19 -14.82
CA CYS A 24 4.09 10.22 -13.86
C CYS A 24 5.61 10.26 -13.76
N VAL A 25 6.14 10.69 -12.60
CA VAL A 25 7.60 10.77 -12.38
C VAL A 25 8.28 9.39 -12.38
N ARG A 26 7.50 8.31 -12.26
CA ARG A 26 7.99 6.93 -12.40
C ARG A 26 8.18 6.49 -13.87
N GLY A 27 7.97 7.40 -14.82
CA GLY A 27 8.28 7.19 -16.24
C GLY A 27 7.38 6.18 -16.95
N CYS A 28 6.17 5.91 -16.45
CA CYS A 28 5.26 4.95 -17.09
C CYS A 28 4.47 5.53 -18.27
N GLY A 29 4.68 6.80 -18.61
CA GLY A 29 3.93 7.48 -19.67
C GLY A 29 2.52 7.93 -19.31
N ALA A 30 2.06 7.69 -18.07
CA ALA A 30 0.77 8.22 -17.61
C ALA A 30 0.92 9.72 -17.33
N GLY A 31 0.05 10.53 -17.91
CA GLY A 31 0.08 11.98 -17.79
C GLY A 31 -0.99 12.62 -18.65
N GLY A 32 -1.07 13.94 -18.59
CA GLY A 32 -2.03 14.71 -19.36
C GLY A 32 -1.81 16.21 -19.21
N SER A 33 -2.66 16.97 -19.88
CA SER A 33 -2.69 18.42 -19.79
C SER A 33 -4.11 18.92 -19.78
N LYS A 34 -4.35 20.03 -19.09
CA LYS A 34 -5.64 20.72 -19.02
C LYS A 34 -5.40 22.22 -19.13
N ARG A 35 -6.08 22.85 -20.09
CA ARG A 35 -6.09 24.30 -20.27
C ARG A 35 -7.14 24.93 -19.36
N TYR A 36 -6.78 26.06 -18.78
CA TYR A 36 -7.61 26.90 -17.93
C TYR A 36 -7.78 28.28 -18.58
N PRO A 37 -8.79 29.07 -18.16
CA PRO A 37 -9.00 30.41 -18.70
C PRO A 37 -7.87 31.39 -18.35
N THR A 38 -7.19 31.19 -17.20
CA THR A 38 -6.11 32.06 -16.72
C THR A 38 -4.90 31.23 -16.29
N ALA A 39 -3.73 31.86 -16.34
CA ALA A 39 -2.49 31.26 -15.83
C ALA A 39 -2.50 31.12 -14.30
N GLU A 40 -3.16 32.04 -13.60
CA GLU A 40 -3.32 31.97 -12.14
C GLU A 40 -4.19 30.79 -11.72
N ASP A 41 -5.24 30.47 -12.47
CA ASP A 41 -6.05 29.27 -12.21
C ASP A 41 -5.23 28.00 -12.44
N ALA A 42 -4.49 27.92 -13.54
CA ALA A 42 -3.62 26.79 -13.82
C ALA A 42 -2.57 26.58 -12.71
N ASP A 43 -1.94 27.65 -12.22
CA ASP A 43 -0.98 27.58 -11.11
C ASP A 43 -1.64 27.21 -9.77
N ARG A 44 -2.80 27.79 -9.47
CA ARG A 44 -3.56 27.48 -8.25
C ARG A 44 -3.91 26.00 -8.19
N TYR A 45 -4.44 25.45 -9.27
CA TYR A 45 -4.78 24.03 -9.33
C TYR A 45 -3.55 23.13 -9.33
N ALA A 46 -2.47 23.50 -10.03
CA ALA A 46 -1.23 22.72 -10.01
C ALA A 46 -0.65 22.60 -8.59
N ARG A 47 -0.63 23.71 -7.84
CA ARG A 47 -0.13 23.74 -6.45
C ARG A 47 -1.04 23.00 -5.48
N ALA A 48 -2.36 23.13 -5.64
CA ALA A 48 -3.32 22.42 -4.80
C ALA A 48 -3.17 20.90 -4.97
N LEU A 49 -3.09 20.43 -6.21
CA LEU A 49 -2.95 19.00 -6.53
C LEU A 49 -1.57 18.45 -6.15
N ASP A 50 -0.47 19.20 -6.31
CA ASP A 50 0.86 18.76 -5.85
C ASP A 50 0.93 18.61 -4.32
N ARG A 51 0.22 19.46 -3.55
CA ARG A 51 0.14 19.34 -2.09
C ARG A 51 -0.63 18.10 -1.66
N GLU A 52 -1.84 17.91 -2.19
CA GLU A 52 -2.70 16.78 -1.82
C GLU A 52 -2.10 15.43 -2.24
N ASP A 53 -1.44 15.34 -3.40
CA ASP A 53 -0.74 14.11 -3.84
C ASP A 53 0.40 13.74 -2.86
N ARG A 54 1.17 14.72 -2.36
CA ARG A 54 2.21 14.49 -1.34
C ARG A 54 1.62 13.99 -0.02
N GLU A 55 0.44 14.45 0.36
CA GLU A 55 -0.24 14.05 1.59
C GLU A 55 -0.88 12.65 1.47
N ASP A 56 -1.51 12.32 0.32
CA ASP A 56 -2.06 10.98 0.06
C ASP A 56 -0.96 9.91 -0.02
N LEU A 57 0.23 10.26 -0.53
CA LEU A 57 1.43 9.41 -0.53
C LEU A 57 1.84 8.94 0.86
N GLY A 58 1.72 9.79 1.88
CA GLY A 58 1.99 9.42 3.28
C GLY A 58 0.95 8.46 3.85
N ARG A 59 -0.27 8.47 3.30
CA ARG A 59 -1.39 7.64 3.75
C ARG A 59 -1.45 6.28 3.03
N ARG A 60 -0.88 6.15 1.82
CA ARG A 60 -1.04 4.96 0.97
C ARG A 60 0.06 3.90 1.06
N ALA A 61 1.08 4.09 1.89
CA ALA A 61 2.02 3.04 2.27
C ALA A 61 2.44 3.26 3.74
N PRO A 62 2.24 2.30 4.68
CA PRO A 62 2.65 0.90 4.53
C PRO A 62 1.86 -0.11 5.41
N LEU A 63 0.81 -0.78 4.92
CA LEU A 63 0.25 -1.93 5.67
C LEU A 63 -0.19 -3.14 4.83
N VAL A 64 -0.18 -3.04 3.50
CA VAL A 64 -0.62 -4.18 2.64
C VAL A 64 0.50 -5.22 2.46
N GLY A 65 1.77 -4.89 2.75
CA GLY A 65 2.91 -5.79 2.57
C GLY A 65 3.20 -6.76 3.73
N LEU A 66 2.60 -6.60 4.91
CA LEU A 66 2.94 -7.39 6.11
C LEU A 66 1.86 -8.41 6.52
N PHE A 67 0.75 -8.45 5.79
CA PHE A 67 -0.31 -9.43 6.04
C PHE A 67 0.14 -10.91 5.88
N PRO A 68 0.99 -11.28 4.90
CA PRO A 68 1.41 -12.68 4.72
C PRO A 68 2.23 -13.21 5.91
N LEU A 69 3.10 -12.36 6.48
CA LEU A 69 3.97 -12.75 7.60
C LEU A 69 3.20 -12.84 8.92
N ARG A 70 2.20 -11.98 9.15
CA ARG A 70 1.34 -12.07 10.34
C ARG A 70 0.47 -13.33 10.32
N LEU A 71 -0.03 -13.75 9.16
CA LEU A 71 -0.78 -15.00 9.02
C LEU A 71 0.10 -16.24 9.28
N MET A 72 1.30 -16.29 8.71
CA MET A 72 2.24 -17.40 8.97
C MET A 72 2.63 -17.52 10.45
N ARG A 73 2.82 -16.38 11.15
CA ARG A 73 3.17 -16.38 12.58
C ARG A 73 2.03 -16.90 13.45
N ALA A 74 0.78 -16.55 13.12
CA ALA A 74 -0.40 -17.06 13.83
C ALA A 74 -0.61 -18.58 13.62
N LEU A 75 -0.32 -19.09 12.42
CA LEU A 75 -0.44 -20.53 12.13
C LEU A 75 0.63 -21.37 12.84
N ARG A 76 1.87 -20.88 13.00
CA ARG A 76 2.91 -21.59 13.78
C ARG A 76 2.52 -21.76 15.25
N MET A 77 2.05 -20.69 15.89
CA MET A 77 1.61 -20.74 17.31
C MET A 77 0.43 -21.70 17.56
N ARG A 78 -0.43 -21.94 16.55
CA ARG A 78 -1.51 -22.94 16.67
C ARG A 78 -1.00 -24.38 16.55
N ARG A 79 0.07 -24.62 15.77
CA ARG A 79 0.66 -25.96 15.60
C ARG A 79 1.38 -26.42 16.87
N GLU A 80 2.02 -25.52 17.59
CA GLU A 80 2.70 -25.80 18.86
C GLU A 80 1.71 -26.21 19.94
N ARG A 81 0.65 -25.42 20.16
CA ARG A 81 -0.43 -25.78 21.10
C ARG A 81 -1.11 -27.12 20.80
N LYS A 82 -1.27 -27.46 19.52
CA LYS A 82 -1.87 -28.75 19.12
C LYS A 82 -0.92 -29.93 19.37
N ARG A 83 0.40 -29.71 19.39
CA ARG A 83 1.39 -30.73 19.78
C ARG A 83 1.40 -30.95 21.29
N GLU A 84 1.33 -29.89 22.08
CA GLU A 84 1.23 -29.99 23.54
C GLU A 84 -0.04 -30.74 23.97
N GLN A 85 -1.21 -30.39 23.42
CA GLN A 85 -2.47 -31.08 23.70
C GLN A 85 -2.46 -32.57 23.30
N LYS A 86 -1.76 -32.94 22.21
CA LYS A 86 -1.63 -34.33 21.79
C LYS A 86 -0.71 -35.13 22.72
N SER A 87 0.32 -34.49 23.28
CA SER A 87 1.21 -35.11 24.28
C SER A 87 0.50 -35.33 25.62
N GLU A 88 -0.36 -34.39 26.06
CA GLU A 88 -1.16 -34.54 27.27
C GLU A 88 -2.27 -35.61 27.12
N ALA A 89 -2.93 -35.65 25.96
CA ALA A 89 -3.94 -36.69 25.66
C ALA A 89 -3.34 -38.09 25.53
N GLY A 90 -2.08 -38.21 25.07
CA GLY A 90 -1.35 -39.48 25.03
C GLY A 90 -0.90 -39.97 26.41
N ALA A 91 -0.50 -39.06 27.30
CA ALA A 91 -0.06 -39.40 28.66
C ALA A 91 -1.20 -39.76 29.63
N GLY A 92 -2.46 -39.50 29.25
CA GLY A 92 -3.66 -39.87 30.02
C GLY A 92 -4.24 -41.25 29.66
N ALA A 93 -3.92 -41.80 28.48
CA ALA A 93 -4.47 -43.08 28.01
C ALA A 93 -3.75 -44.30 28.62
N GLU A 94 -2.47 -44.17 28.96
CA GLU A 94 -1.65 -45.31 29.46
C GLU A 94 -1.85 -45.61 30.96
N ARG A 95 -2.49 -44.71 31.71
CA ARG A 95 -2.74 -44.87 33.16
C ARG A 95 -4.06 -45.56 33.52
N ARG A 96 -4.83 -46.03 32.53
CA ARG A 96 -6.14 -46.70 32.73
C ARG A 96 -6.11 -48.15 32.24
N SER A 97 -5.05 -48.87 32.61
CA SER A 97 -4.98 -50.32 32.48
C SER A 97 -4.13 -50.85 33.62
N HIS A 98 -4.69 -50.85 34.83
CA HIS A 98 -4.30 -51.71 35.94
C HIS A 98 -5.46 -51.79 36.94
#